data_AF-A0A1R3RYY3-F1
#
_entry.id   AF-A0A1R3RYY3-F1
#
_cell.length_a   1.000
_cell.length_b   1.000
_cell.length_c   1.000
_cell.angle_alpha   90.00
_cell.angle_beta   90.00
_cell.angle_gamma   90.00
#
_symmetry.space_group_name_H-M   'P 1'
#
loop_
_entity.id
_entity.type
_entity.pdbx_description
1 polymer ?
#
loop_
_entity_poly.entity_id
_entity_poly.type
_entity_poly.pdbx_seq_one_letter_code
_entity_poly.pdbx_strand_id
1 'polypeptide(L)'
;MMNLSFSLAPKAIYQLHDALTCLAKFDDNVAIEAEIDLLRLSVLNSTKTAYSAFVFEADSFFESYSFGREGGGSSSRVARPDKFSCQVLIKALLSAFKGRTSGRDKDTSVERCEVELQEDLDETECRLVIKLICGLGVIKLYKLTYEPVHVQHAIFDRSKTTNEWSIQPKYLKEITDHFGPSAEQLDIYSEHGKTVFTSFTTKSSDGKEILRQPIHTSVAIDKRDFDYYLAEDHLHVAIHMKDFKAAIAHAETANAMITARFTRPCRPLQFAYDFEGIKSEFTLMTRGEASRDEAPDSSRAAPAQLSARQTPAPVQISQRSRSSETRQMPPPRSRSIRPLTGTSTRASQSNAETQRPPPSIEFDSLFVPADDDRQWDVPNEEDEGPVEDELGWDATGDQASMGPGLRDIEPKMADTSAEEEMGIPPTQRMSQLHGLGLFD
;
A
#
# COMPACT_ATOMS: atom_id res chain seq x y z
N MET A 1 3.77 16.27 30.77
CA MET A 1 3.98 15.09 29.90
C MET A 1 2.71 14.86 29.11
N MET A 2 2.77 14.47 27.84
CA MET A 2 1.56 14.03 27.14
C MET A 2 1.25 12.61 27.61
N ASN A 3 0.04 12.39 28.09
CA ASN A 3 -0.44 11.07 28.46
C ASN A 3 -1.54 10.68 27.46
N LEU A 4 -1.35 9.54 26.81
CA LEU A 4 -2.35 8.87 26.00
C LEU A 4 -2.65 7.54 26.66
N SER A 5 -3.91 7.35 27.04
CA SER A 5 -4.41 6.08 27.57
C SER A 5 -5.79 5.80 26.99
N PHE A 6 -5.99 4.59 26.47
CA PHE A 6 -7.29 4.16 25.97
C PHE A 6 -7.52 2.68 26.18
N SER A 7 -8.80 2.29 26.25
CA SER A 7 -9.21 0.89 26.35
C SER A 7 -10.14 0.49 25.22
N LEU A 8 -9.99 -0.75 24.76
CA LEU A 8 -10.75 -1.33 23.66
C LEU A 8 -11.54 -2.54 24.13
N ALA A 9 -12.81 -2.56 23.74
CA ALA A 9 -13.67 -3.73 23.84
C ALA A 9 -13.15 -4.84 22.90
N PRO A 10 -13.51 -6.12 23.14
CA PRO A 10 -13.06 -7.23 22.30
C PRO A 10 -13.27 -6.98 20.81
N LYS A 11 -14.46 -6.53 20.41
CA LYS A 11 -14.82 -6.23 19.01
C LYS A 11 -13.89 -5.19 18.37
N ALA A 12 -13.60 -4.11 19.08
CA ALA A 12 -12.73 -3.02 18.62
C ALA A 12 -11.29 -3.50 18.40
N ILE A 13 -10.83 -4.53 19.12
CA ILE A 13 -9.51 -5.15 18.91
C ILE A 13 -9.44 -5.82 17.53
N TYR A 14 -10.48 -6.52 17.09
CA TYR A 14 -10.53 -7.13 15.76
C TYR A 14 -10.50 -6.06 14.67
N GLN A 15 -11.27 -4.99 14.85
CA GLN A 15 -11.33 -3.88 13.88
C GLN A 15 -9.99 -3.15 13.77
N LEU A 16 -9.32 -2.90 14.90
CA LEU A 16 -7.98 -2.33 14.92
C LEU A 16 -6.97 -3.25 14.22
N HIS A 17 -7.05 -4.55 14.48
CA HIS A 17 -6.20 -5.55 13.83
C HIS A 17 -6.42 -5.57 12.30
N ASP A 18 -7.66 -5.51 11.83
CA ASP A 18 -7.99 -5.54 10.41
C ASP A 18 -7.56 -4.24 9.72
N ALA A 19 -7.70 -3.10 10.39
CA ALA A 19 -7.17 -1.81 9.93
C ALA A 19 -5.64 -1.86 9.79
N LEU A 20 -4.92 -2.37 10.80
CA LEU A 20 -3.46 -2.55 10.74
C LEU A 20 -3.04 -3.52 9.62
N THR A 21 -3.81 -4.60 9.42
CA THR A 21 -3.57 -5.57 8.34
C THR A 21 -3.79 -4.93 6.97
N CYS A 22 -4.75 -4.02 6.83
CA CYS A 22 -4.95 -3.24 5.62
C CYS A 22 -3.77 -2.28 5.39
N LEU A 23 -3.37 -1.51 6.40
CA LEU A 23 -2.27 -0.54 6.33
C LEU A 23 -0.93 -1.20 5.98
N ALA A 24 -0.68 -2.42 6.46
CA ALA A 24 0.50 -3.22 6.13
C ALA A 24 0.67 -3.49 4.62
N LYS A 25 -0.39 -3.33 3.81
CA LYS A 25 -0.32 -3.46 2.35
C LYS A 25 0.36 -2.25 1.68
N PHE A 26 0.43 -1.11 2.35
CA PHE A 26 0.93 0.15 1.83
C PHE A 26 2.36 0.46 2.27
N ASP A 27 2.69 0.22 3.55
CA ASP A 27 4.02 0.42 4.14
C ASP A 27 4.24 -0.53 5.33
N ASP A 28 5.48 -0.67 5.80
CA ASP A 28 5.83 -1.48 6.98
C ASP A 28 5.59 -0.72 8.30
N ASN A 29 5.56 0.62 8.25
CA ASN A 29 5.41 1.47 9.42
C ASN A 29 4.07 2.23 9.39
N VAL A 30 3.46 2.41 10.56
CA VAL A 30 2.24 3.21 10.73
C VAL A 30 2.53 4.41 11.60
N ALA A 31 2.00 5.56 11.19
CA ALA A 31 1.95 6.75 12.03
C ALA A 31 0.68 6.70 12.89
N ILE A 32 0.86 6.84 14.20
CA ILE A 32 -0.19 6.97 15.20
C ILE A 32 -0.28 8.45 15.58
N GLU A 33 -1.46 9.03 15.47
CA GLU A 33 -1.72 10.39 15.91
C GLU A 33 -2.87 10.41 16.92
N ALA A 34 -2.64 11.01 18.08
CA ALA A 34 -3.66 11.17 19.10
C ALA A 34 -4.06 12.64 19.21
N GLU A 35 -5.37 12.87 19.16
CA GLU A 35 -6.04 14.14 19.38
C GLU A 35 -7.07 13.95 20.51
N ILE A 36 -7.73 15.01 20.97
CA ILE A 36 -8.65 14.92 22.12
C ILE A 36 -9.88 14.06 21.81
N ASP A 37 -10.34 14.09 20.56
CA ASP A 37 -11.60 13.51 20.08
C ASP A 37 -11.40 12.30 19.17
N LEU A 38 -10.16 11.97 18.79
CA LEU A 38 -9.86 10.86 17.89
C LEU A 38 -8.43 10.33 18.03
N LEU A 39 -8.25 9.10 17.57
CA LEU A 39 -6.96 8.49 17.25
C LEU A 39 -6.91 8.22 15.75
N ARG A 40 -5.83 8.58 15.07
CA ARG A 40 -5.61 8.30 13.64
C ARG A 40 -4.44 7.36 13.45
N LEU A 41 -4.66 6.31 12.68
CA LEU A 41 -3.61 5.49 12.09
C LEU A 41 -3.48 5.85 10.63
N SER A 42 -2.29 6.23 10.19
CA SER A 42 -2.06 6.62 8.80
C SER A 42 -0.77 6.07 8.23
N VAL A 43 -0.78 5.83 6.92
CA VAL A 43 0.36 5.38 6.14
C VAL A 43 0.43 6.19 4.86
N LEU A 44 1.63 6.68 4.56
CA LEU A 44 2.00 7.20 3.26
C LEU A 44 3.04 6.25 2.67
N ASN A 45 2.74 5.64 1.53
CA ASN A 45 3.66 4.70 0.92
C ASN A 45 4.98 5.39 0.48
N SER A 46 6.04 4.61 0.30
CA SER A 46 7.39 5.13 -0.03
C SER A 46 7.44 5.98 -1.31
N THR A 47 6.58 5.71 -2.30
CA THR A 47 6.48 6.48 -3.55
C THR A 47 5.61 7.73 -3.42
N LYS A 48 4.96 7.95 -2.27
CA LYS A 48 4.00 9.05 -2.01
C LYS A 48 2.86 9.11 -3.02
N THR A 49 2.44 7.94 -3.51
CA THR A 49 1.33 7.80 -4.46
C THR A 49 0.03 7.34 -3.81
N ALA A 50 0.09 6.82 -2.59
CA ALA A 50 -1.07 6.34 -1.85
C ALA A 50 -0.94 6.76 -0.38
N TYR A 51 -1.96 7.47 0.10
CA TYR A 51 -2.16 7.78 1.50
C TYR A 51 -3.39 7.02 2.00
N SER A 52 -3.25 6.31 3.10
CA SER A 52 -4.31 5.50 3.71
C SER A 52 -4.42 5.85 5.18
N ALA A 53 -5.64 6.07 5.67
CA ALA A 53 -5.88 6.40 7.06
C ALA A 53 -7.15 5.76 7.61
N PHE A 54 -7.06 5.35 8.87
CA PHE A 54 -8.19 4.97 9.71
C PHE A 54 -8.26 5.94 10.88
N VAL A 55 -9.40 6.59 11.05
CA VAL A 55 -9.68 7.53 12.13
C VAL A 55 -10.70 6.89 13.05
N PHE A 56 -10.30 6.68 14.30
CA PHE A 56 -11.10 6.10 15.37
C PHE A 56 -11.61 7.23 16.25
N GLU A 57 -12.93 7.42 16.32
CA GLU A 57 -13.54 8.46 17.15
C GLU A 57 -13.50 8.06 18.64
N ALA A 58 -13.06 8.98 19.51
CA ALA A 58 -12.89 8.75 20.95
C ALA A 58 -14.18 8.25 21.62
N ASP A 59 -15.31 8.90 21.30
CA ASP A 59 -16.59 8.67 21.97
C ASP A 59 -17.36 7.44 21.46
N SER A 60 -17.04 6.94 20.27
CA SER A 60 -17.82 5.85 19.63
C SER A 60 -17.04 4.55 19.44
N PHE A 61 -15.71 4.60 19.31
CA PHE A 61 -14.89 3.39 19.10
C PHE A 61 -14.29 2.83 20.41
N PHE A 62 -13.89 3.69 21.34
CA PHE A 62 -13.17 3.28 22.55
C PHE A 62 -14.12 3.07 23.74
N GLU A 63 -13.77 2.16 24.65
CA GLU A 63 -14.47 2.06 25.94
C GLU A 63 -14.08 3.21 26.89
N SER A 64 -12.82 3.63 26.81
CA SER A 64 -12.32 4.83 27.46
C SER A 64 -11.20 5.40 26.60
N TYR A 65 -11.13 6.72 26.51
CA TYR A 65 -10.10 7.43 25.79
C TYR A 65 -9.72 8.67 26.59
N SER A 66 -8.43 8.84 26.83
CA SER A 66 -7.87 9.98 27.56
C SER A 66 -6.61 10.44 26.85
N PHE A 67 -6.64 11.68 26.38
CA PHE A 67 -5.49 12.36 25.82
C PHE A 67 -5.36 13.73 26.49
N GLY A 68 -4.21 13.99 27.12
CA GLY A 68 -4.01 15.25 27.82
C GLY A 68 -2.64 15.38 28.47
N ARG A 69 -2.32 16.59 28.94
CA ARG A 69 -1.06 16.85 29.64
C ARG A 69 -1.26 16.70 31.15
N GLU A 70 -0.60 15.74 31.78
CA GLU A 70 -0.49 15.75 33.25
C GLU A 70 0.43 16.92 33.67
N GLY A 71 -0.12 17.85 34.44
CA GLY A 71 0.59 19.00 35.02
C GLY A 71 0.27 20.36 34.39
N GLY A 72 -0.69 21.08 34.99
CA GLY A 72 -0.84 22.53 34.83
C GLY A 72 -2.27 23.05 34.98
N GLY A 73 -2.68 23.36 36.22
CA GLY A 73 -3.84 24.23 36.45
C GLY A 73 -3.57 25.64 35.89
N SER A 74 -4.63 26.24 35.33
CA SER A 74 -4.79 27.67 35.02
C SER A 74 -3.95 28.30 33.89
N SER A 75 -4.68 28.84 32.91
CA SER A 75 -4.44 30.17 32.32
C SER A 75 -3.13 30.47 31.57
N SER A 76 -2.82 29.71 30.51
CA SER A 76 -1.95 30.23 29.44
C SER A 76 -2.54 29.94 28.06
N ARG A 77 -2.90 31.00 27.33
CA ARG A 77 -3.38 30.97 25.94
C ARG A 77 -2.21 30.87 24.94
N VAL A 78 -1.19 30.10 25.28
CA VAL A 78 -0.05 29.82 24.39
C VAL A 78 -0.19 28.37 23.91
N ALA A 79 -0.20 28.22 22.59
CA ALA A 79 -0.65 27.07 21.81
C ALA A 79 -0.44 25.71 22.50
N ARG A 80 -1.55 25.03 22.79
CA ARG A 80 -1.55 23.59 23.10
C ARG A 80 -0.97 22.87 21.88
N PRO A 81 0.03 22.01 22.00
CA PRO A 81 0.21 20.96 21.01
C PRO A 81 -1.01 20.04 21.16
N ASP A 82 -2.02 20.26 20.33
CA ASP A 82 -3.34 19.58 20.36
C ASP A 82 -3.26 18.13 19.85
N LYS A 83 -2.05 17.68 19.52
CA LYS A 83 -1.78 16.48 18.76
C LYS A 83 -0.45 15.88 19.16
N PHE A 84 -0.45 14.56 19.39
CA PHE A 84 0.75 13.74 19.51
C PHE A 84 0.90 12.90 18.24
N SER A 85 2.13 12.67 17.78
CA SER A 85 2.39 11.77 16.64
C SER A 85 3.66 10.95 16.80
N CYS A 86 3.55 9.63 16.57
CA CYS A 86 4.68 8.72 16.54
C CYS A 86 4.54 7.68 15.41
N GLN A 87 5.60 6.95 15.14
CA GLN A 87 5.67 5.88 14.17
C GLN A 87 6.07 4.57 14.84
N VAL A 88 5.42 3.48 14.44
CA VAL A 88 5.68 2.13 14.95
C VAL A 88 5.66 1.13 13.79
N LEU A 89 6.47 0.09 13.88
CA LEU A 89 6.45 -1.02 12.94
C LEU A 89 5.11 -1.78 13.03
N ILE A 90 4.38 -1.88 11.92
CA ILE A 90 3.05 -2.53 11.88
C ILE A 90 3.16 -4.00 12.28
N LYS A 91 4.21 -4.70 11.86
CA LYS A 91 4.45 -6.10 12.25
C LYS A 91 4.56 -6.28 13.76
N ALA A 92 5.15 -5.31 14.48
CA ALA A 92 5.25 -5.35 15.93
C ALA A 92 3.87 -5.16 16.58
N LEU A 93 3.06 -4.22 16.08
CA LEU A 93 1.68 -4.03 16.55
C LEU A 93 0.81 -5.27 16.29
N LEU A 94 0.83 -5.80 15.06
CA LEU A 94 0.10 -7.02 14.71
C LEU A 94 0.52 -8.22 15.57
N SER A 95 1.79 -8.31 15.96
CA SER A 95 2.27 -9.41 16.81
C SER A 95 1.62 -9.41 18.20
N ALA A 96 1.24 -8.23 18.73
CA ALA A 96 0.53 -8.11 20.00
C ALA A 96 -0.88 -8.73 19.92
N PHE A 97 -1.54 -8.62 18.77
CA PHE A 97 -2.92 -9.08 18.54
C PHE A 97 -3.01 -10.48 17.89
N LYS A 98 -1.88 -11.10 17.52
CA LYS A 98 -1.83 -12.37 16.79
C LYS A 98 -2.42 -13.55 17.57
N GLY A 99 -3.18 -14.40 16.88
CA GLY A 99 -3.63 -15.71 17.37
C GLY A 99 -4.86 -15.68 18.27
N ARG A 100 -5.46 -14.51 18.51
CA ARG A 100 -6.62 -14.35 19.41
C ARG A 100 -7.77 -13.55 18.81
N THR A 101 -7.59 -13.11 17.57
CA THR A 101 -8.66 -12.67 16.68
C THR A 101 -9.33 -13.82 15.91
N SER A 102 -8.94 -15.07 16.15
CA SER A 102 -9.63 -16.25 15.65
C SER A 102 -10.25 -16.92 16.87
N GLY A 103 -11.56 -16.77 17.07
CA GLY A 103 -12.29 -17.19 18.28
C GLY A 103 -12.37 -18.70 18.53
N ARG A 104 -11.25 -19.43 18.39
CA ARG A 104 -11.17 -20.88 18.57
C ARG A 104 -11.13 -21.30 20.04
N ASP A 105 -10.54 -20.48 20.92
CA ASP A 105 -10.44 -20.78 22.35
C ASP A 105 -11.06 -19.66 23.20
N LYS A 106 -12.25 -19.93 23.74
CA LYS A 106 -13.03 -18.99 24.55
C LYS A 106 -12.29 -18.60 25.84
N ASP A 107 -11.55 -19.52 26.44
CA ASP A 107 -10.84 -19.32 27.71
C ASP A 107 -9.56 -18.48 27.58
N THR A 108 -9.00 -18.35 26.37
CA THR A 108 -7.83 -17.50 26.09
C THR A 108 -8.17 -16.23 25.31
N SER A 109 -9.47 -15.99 25.08
CA SER A 109 -9.96 -14.81 24.40
C SER A 109 -9.63 -13.53 25.18
N VAL A 110 -9.42 -12.44 24.45
CA VAL A 110 -9.11 -11.14 25.05
C VAL A 110 -10.43 -10.49 25.49
N GLU A 111 -10.54 -10.20 26.78
CA GLU A 111 -11.70 -9.55 27.39
C GLU A 111 -11.62 -8.02 27.27
N ARG A 112 -10.40 -7.46 27.39
CA ARG A 112 -10.15 -6.03 27.32
C ARG A 112 -8.71 -5.77 26.90
N CYS A 113 -8.49 -4.74 26.11
CA CYS A 113 -7.15 -4.23 25.77
C CYS A 113 -7.00 -2.82 26.33
N GLU A 114 -5.89 -2.56 27.01
CA GLU A 114 -5.52 -1.24 27.52
C GLU A 114 -4.21 -0.84 26.82
N VAL A 115 -4.18 0.37 26.27
CA VAL A 115 -3.01 0.91 25.59
C VAL A 115 -2.63 2.21 26.25
N GLU A 116 -1.36 2.32 26.62
CA GLU A 116 -0.80 3.49 27.27
C GLU A 116 0.50 3.90 26.59
N LEU A 117 0.64 5.19 26.35
CA LEU A 117 1.89 5.79 25.94
C LEU A 117 2.64 6.27 27.19
N GLN A 118 3.73 5.62 27.53
CA GLN A 118 4.57 6.01 28.66
C GLN A 118 5.69 6.94 28.19
N GLU A 119 5.53 8.23 28.51
CA GLU A 119 6.56 9.26 28.45
C GLU A 119 7.03 9.63 29.86
N ASP A 120 7.73 8.72 30.54
CA ASP A 120 8.29 9.03 31.87
C ASP A 120 9.60 9.82 31.74
N LEU A 121 9.77 10.85 32.58
CA LEU A 121 11.00 11.64 32.65
C LEU A 121 12.13 10.86 33.34
N ASP A 122 11.80 9.93 34.22
CA ASP A 122 12.75 9.18 35.06
C ASP A 122 13.22 7.87 34.40
N GLU A 123 12.52 7.37 33.37
CA GLU A 123 12.93 6.18 32.60
C GLU A 123 13.59 6.55 31.27
N THR A 124 14.72 5.92 30.94
CA THR A 124 15.50 6.22 29.73
C THR A 124 14.79 5.92 28.41
N GLU A 125 13.69 5.17 28.42
CA GLU A 125 13.02 4.68 27.21
C GLU A 125 11.52 5.00 27.23
N CYS A 126 11.04 5.65 26.16
CA CYS A 126 9.60 5.81 25.96
C CYS A 126 9.02 4.56 25.30
N ARG A 127 7.91 4.05 25.82
CA ARG A 127 7.31 2.78 25.35
C ARG A 127 5.82 2.95 25.08
N LEU A 128 5.35 2.33 24.00
CA LEU A 128 3.93 2.07 23.77
C LEU A 128 3.59 0.74 24.43
N VAL A 129 2.83 0.80 25.51
CA VAL A 129 2.49 -0.36 26.33
C VAL A 129 1.10 -0.84 25.95
N ILE A 130 1.00 -2.09 25.51
CA ILE A 130 -0.26 -2.76 25.19
C ILE A 130 -0.46 -3.88 26.20
N LYS A 131 -1.54 -3.80 26.97
CA LYS A 131 -1.91 -4.75 28.00
C LYS A 131 -3.21 -5.44 27.61
N LEU A 132 -3.11 -6.74 27.31
CA LEU A 132 -4.24 -7.59 26.97
C LEU A 132 -4.68 -8.36 28.21
N ILE A 133 -5.88 -8.04 28.70
CA ILE A 133 -6.54 -8.76 29.79
C ILE A 133 -7.37 -9.86 29.13
N CYS A 134 -6.98 -11.10 29.42
CA CYS A 134 -7.59 -12.31 28.84
C CYS A 134 -8.34 -13.08 29.91
N GLY A 135 -9.15 -14.05 29.46
CA GLY A 135 -9.83 -14.99 30.35
C GLY A 135 -8.89 -15.66 31.36
N LEU A 136 -9.48 -16.14 32.46
CA LEU A 136 -8.78 -16.83 33.56
C LEU A 136 -7.72 -15.96 34.27
N GLY A 137 -7.82 -14.63 34.17
CA GLY A 137 -6.92 -13.70 34.84
C GLY A 137 -5.54 -13.55 34.18
N VAL A 138 -5.37 -14.04 32.96
CA VAL A 138 -4.10 -13.93 32.22
C VAL A 138 -3.94 -12.53 31.67
N ILE A 139 -2.86 -11.85 32.05
CA ILE A 139 -2.49 -10.53 31.49
C ILE A 139 -1.25 -10.70 30.62
N LYS A 140 -1.33 -10.28 29.35
CA LYS A 140 -0.16 -10.18 28.48
C LYS A 140 0.22 -8.73 28.26
N LEU A 141 1.49 -8.43 28.46
CA LEU A 141 2.04 -7.08 28.36
C LEU A 141 3.04 -7.03 27.21
N TYR A 142 2.84 -6.09 26.29
CA TYR A 142 3.74 -5.82 25.18
C TYR A 142 4.27 -4.39 25.33
N LYS A 143 5.59 -4.23 25.31
CA LYS A 143 6.25 -2.92 25.40
C LYS A 143 6.95 -2.63 24.07
N LEU A 144 6.29 -1.87 23.21
CA LEU A 144 6.80 -1.55 21.88
C LEU A 144 7.60 -0.25 21.93
N THR A 145 8.67 -0.18 21.14
CA THR A 145 9.39 1.07 20.86
C THR A 145 8.62 1.84 19.79
N TYR A 146 8.64 3.17 19.91
CA TYR A 146 8.10 4.08 18.90
C TYR A 146 9.12 5.18 18.60
N GLU A 147 8.99 5.80 17.43
CA GLU A 147 9.81 6.93 17.02
C GLU A 147 8.94 8.17 16.82
N PRO A 148 9.36 9.36 17.26
CA PRO A 148 8.64 10.57 16.95
C PRO A 148 8.65 10.85 15.44
N VAL A 149 7.50 11.24 14.88
CA VAL A 149 7.40 11.47 13.43
C VAL A 149 6.55 12.70 13.12
N HIS A 150 6.93 13.44 12.09
CA HIS A 150 6.08 14.45 11.47
C HIS A 150 5.26 13.81 10.34
N VAL A 151 3.95 13.68 10.56
CA VAL A 151 3.06 12.99 9.63
C VAL A 151 2.68 13.89 8.47
N GLN A 152 2.82 13.37 7.24
CA GLN A 152 2.38 14.03 6.02
C GLN A 152 1.00 13.51 5.62
N HIS A 153 -0.01 14.38 5.68
CA HIS A 153 -1.36 14.06 5.22
C HIS A 153 -1.55 14.38 3.74
N ALA A 154 -2.27 13.51 3.04
CA ALA A 154 -2.81 13.87 1.73
C ALA A 154 -3.98 14.84 1.90
N ILE A 155 -3.96 15.94 1.14
CA ILE A 155 -5.05 16.90 1.10
C ILE A 155 -5.99 16.51 -0.05
N PHE A 156 -7.23 16.17 0.29
CA PHE A 156 -8.29 15.90 -0.68
C PHE A 156 -9.46 16.86 -0.46
N ASP A 157 -9.72 17.71 -1.44
CA ASP A 157 -10.79 18.71 -1.35
C ASP A 157 -12.10 18.15 -1.90
N ARG A 158 -12.95 17.67 -1.00
CA ARG A 158 -14.27 17.13 -1.33
C ARG A 158 -15.20 18.16 -1.98
N SER A 159 -14.99 19.46 -1.77
CA SER A 159 -15.84 20.50 -2.38
C SER A 159 -15.61 20.65 -3.89
N LYS A 160 -14.47 20.18 -4.38
CA LYS A 160 -14.07 20.27 -5.78
C LYS A 160 -14.40 19.01 -6.59
N THR A 161 -14.91 17.96 -5.95
CA THR A 161 -15.18 16.68 -6.63
C THR A 161 -16.40 16.80 -7.53
N THR A 162 -16.24 16.43 -8.79
CA THR A 162 -17.33 16.45 -9.80
C THR A 162 -17.87 15.05 -10.08
N ASN A 163 -17.12 14.01 -9.72
CA ASN A 163 -17.48 12.62 -9.94
C ASN A 163 -17.48 11.86 -8.61
N GLU A 164 -18.56 11.14 -8.34
CA GLU A 164 -18.77 10.34 -7.15
C GLU A 164 -19.63 9.10 -7.46
N TRP A 165 -19.23 7.94 -6.93
CA TRP A 165 -20.08 6.75 -6.94
C TRP A 165 -19.92 5.96 -5.66
N SER A 166 -20.99 5.27 -5.26
CA SER A 166 -21.03 4.43 -4.06
C SER A 166 -21.59 3.06 -4.41
N ILE A 167 -20.95 2.01 -3.90
CA ILE A 167 -21.31 0.62 -4.21
C ILE A 167 -20.96 -0.31 -3.05
N GLN A 168 -21.67 -1.42 -2.94
CA GLN A 168 -21.28 -2.48 -2.01
C GLN A 168 -19.95 -3.12 -2.44
N PRO A 169 -18.98 -3.29 -1.53
CA PRO A 169 -17.63 -3.75 -1.86
C PRO A 169 -17.59 -5.16 -2.48
N LYS A 170 -18.59 -6.00 -2.23
CA LYS A 170 -18.73 -7.34 -2.81
C LYS A 170 -18.72 -7.34 -4.35
N TYR A 171 -19.33 -6.34 -4.99
CA TYR A 171 -19.36 -6.22 -6.44
C TYR A 171 -17.99 -5.89 -7.00
N LEU A 172 -17.25 -5.00 -6.32
CA LEU A 172 -15.88 -4.66 -6.71
C LEU A 172 -14.93 -5.84 -6.49
N LYS A 173 -15.15 -6.64 -5.44
CA LYS A 173 -14.35 -7.85 -5.20
C LYS A 173 -14.50 -8.87 -6.31
N GLU A 174 -15.74 -9.17 -6.72
CA GLU A 174 -16.02 -10.08 -7.83
C GLU A 174 -15.25 -9.66 -9.10
N ILE A 175 -15.23 -8.34 -9.39
CA ILE A 175 -14.40 -7.81 -10.48
C ILE A 175 -12.90 -8.08 -10.23
N THR A 176 -12.38 -7.77 -9.04
CA THR A 176 -10.95 -7.91 -8.76
C THR A 176 -10.44 -9.34 -8.80
N ASP A 177 -11.32 -10.33 -8.59
CA ASP A 177 -11.03 -11.76 -8.67
C ASP A 177 -10.86 -12.23 -10.13
N HIS A 178 -11.44 -11.52 -11.10
CA HIS A 178 -11.22 -11.77 -12.54
C HIS A 178 -9.88 -11.22 -13.05
N PHE A 179 -9.23 -10.34 -12.29
CA PHE A 179 -7.97 -9.74 -12.70
C PHE A 179 -6.78 -10.61 -12.30
N GLY A 180 -5.85 -10.79 -13.25
CA GLY A 180 -4.63 -11.57 -13.03
C GLY A 180 -3.83 -11.05 -11.83
N PRO A 181 -3.08 -11.94 -11.14
CA PRO A 181 -2.30 -11.56 -9.97
C PRO A 181 -1.20 -10.53 -10.27
N SER A 182 -0.74 -10.48 -11.52
CA SER A 182 0.28 -9.55 -12.02
C SER A 182 -0.30 -8.24 -12.58
N ALA A 183 -1.60 -7.97 -12.43
CA ALA A 183 -2.18 -6.70 -12.85
C ALA A 183 -1.63 -5.53 -12.01
N GLU A 184 -1.04 -4.54 -12.67
CA GLU A 184 -0.38 -3.41 -12.00
C GLU A 184 -1.28 -2.18 -11.94
N GLN A 185 -2.00 -1.92 -13.03
CA GLN A 185 -2.85 -0.75 -13.20
C GLN A 185 -4.31 -1.15 -13.45
N LEU A 186 -5.21 -0.31 -12.98
CA LEU A 186 -6.64 -0.39 -13.19
C LEU A 186 -7.12 0.93 -13.78
N ASP A 187 -7.70 0.89 -14.98
CA ASP A 187 -8.43 2.01 -15.56
C ASP A 187 -9.92 1.88 -15.25
N ILE A 188 -10.54 2.99 -14.87
CA ILE A 188 -11.95 3.08 -14.50
C ILE A 188 -12.57 4.21 -15.32
N TYR A 189 -13.63 3.90 -16.06
CA TYR A 189 -14.39 4.89 -16.83
C TYR A 189 -15.85 4.47 -16.93
N SER A 190 -16.69 5.43 -17.32
CA SER A 190 -18.10 5.17 -17.59
C SER A 190 -18.39 5.17 -19.08
N GLU A 191 -19.18 4.21 -19.56
CA GLU A 191 -19.58 4.13 -20.96
C GLU A 191 -20.91 3.37 -21.09
N HIS A 192 -21.81 3.85 -21.94
CA HIS A 192 -23.08 3.19 -22.29
C HIS A 192 -23.93 2.71 -21.09
N GLY A 193 -24.01 3.52 -20.02
CA GLY A 193 -24.78 3.16 -18.82
C GLY A 193 -24.11 2.12 -17.91
N LYS A 194 -22.82 1.85 -18.13
CA LYS A 194 -22.01 0.94 -17.31
C LYS A 194 -20.75 1.63 -16.80
N THR A 195 -20.17 1.08 -15.75
CA THR A 195 -18.81 1.42 -15.28
C THR A 195 -17.89 0.29 -15.70
N VAL A 196 -16.87 0.60 -16.48
CA VAL A 196 -15.91 -0.36 -17.02
C VAL A 196 -14.62 -0.27 -16.21
N PHE A 197 -14.13 -1.44 -15.81
CA PHE A 197 -12.90 -1.65 -15.06
C PHE A 197 -11.95 -2.47 -15.93
N THR A 198 -10.86 -1.85 -16.39
CA THR A 198 -9.87 -2.49 -17.27
C THR A 198 -8.54 -2.65 -16.55
N SER A 199 -8.13 -3.90 -16.31
CA SER A 199 -6.83 -4.20 -15.72
C SER A 199 -5.74 -4.30 -16.80
N PHE A 200 -4.56 -3.76 -16.52
CA PHE A 200 -3.39 -3.83 -17.38
C PHE A 200 -2.31 -4.68 -16.72
N THR A 201 -1.94 -5.77 -17.38
CA THR A 201 -0.81 -6.62 -16.97
C THR A 201 0.34 -6.42 -17.93
N THR A 202 1.46 -5.87 -17.43
CA THR A 202 2.69 -5.72 -18.21
C THR A 202 3.39 -7.07 -18.38
N LYS A 203 4.22 -7.20 -19.43
CA LYS A 203 5.01 -8.42 -19.64
C LYS A 203 6.07 -8.50 -18.53
N SER A 204 5.83 -9.34 -17.53
CA SER A 204 6.88 -9.71 -16.59
C SER A 204 7.79 -10.75 -17.25
N SER A 205 9.08 -10.45 -17.35
CA SER A 205 10.12 -11.39 -17.79
C SER A 205 10.94 -11.86 -16.59
N ASP A 206 10.29 -12.14 -15.46
CA ASP A 206 10.93 -12.77 -14.32
C ASP A 206 10.77 -14.28 -14.44
N GLY A 207 11.88 -15.02 -14.37
CA GLY A 207 12.12 -16.32 -15.01
C GLY A 207 11.27 -17.53 -14.58
N LYS A 208 10.13 -17.32 -13.91
CA LYS A 208 9.24 -18.38 -13.41
C LYS A 208 7.86 -18.40 -14.08
N GLU A 209 7.36 -17.27 -14.58
CA GLU A 209 6.10 -17.19 -15.33
C GLU A 209 6.19 -16.17 -16.46
N ILE A 210 6.28 -16.68 -17.69
CA ILE A 210 6.46 -15.84 -18.89
C ILE A 210 5.08 -15.55 -19.48
N LEU A 211 4.47 -14.41 -19.13
CA LEU A 211 3.36 -13.88 -19.92
C LEU A 211 3.92 -13.30 -21.23
N ARG A 212 3.75 -14.05 -22.32
CA ARG A 212 4.29 -13.68 -23.66
C ARG A 212 3.65 -12.42 -24.25
N GLN A 213 2.44 -12.07 -23.82
CA GLN A 213 1.68 -10.91 -24.29
C GLN A 213 1.06 -10.15 -23.10
N PRO A 214 0.96 -8.80 -23.15
CA PRO A 214 0.23 -8.04 -22.15
C PRO A 214 -1.24 -8.47 -22.21
N ILE A 215 -1.83 -8.75 -21.05
CA ILE A 215 -3.24 -9.13 -20.95
C ILE A 215 -4.03 -7.93 -20.48
N HIS A 216 -5.14 -7.67 -21.18
CA HIS A 216 -6.11 -6.67 -20.81
C HIS A 216 -7.43 -7.37 -20.50
N THR A 217 -7.87 -7.29 -19.26
CA THR A 217 -9.15 -7.84 -18.81
C THR A 217 -10.07 -6.67 -18.51
N SER A 218 -11.22 -6.60 -19.18
CA SER A 218 -12.23 -5.56 -18.94
C SER A 218 -13.50 -6.20 -18.40
N VAL A 219 -13.98 -5.69 -17.27
CA VAL A 219 -15.22 -6.11 -16.62
C VAL A 219 -16.10 -4.88 -16.45
N ALA A 220 -17.41 -5.00 -16.64
CA ALA A 220 -18.32 -3.87 -16.55
C ALA A 220 -19.45 -4.16 -15.56
N ILE A 221 -19.77 -3.18 -14.72
CA ILE A 221 -20.94 -3.18 -13.82
C ILE A 221 -21.99 -2.22 -14.38
N ASP A 222 -23.26 -2.59 -14.34
CA ASP A 222 -24.35 -1.67 -14.72
C ASP A 222 -24.48 -0.55 -13.69
N LYS A 223 -24.67 0.71 -14.13
CA LYS A 223 -24.84 1.84 -13.19
C LYS A 223 -25.97 1.62 -12.19
N ARG A 224 -26.96 0.77 -12.50
CA ARG A 224 -28.08 0.41 -11.63
C ARG A 224 -27.69 -0.43 -10.41
N ASP A 225 -26.52 -1.08 -10.41
CA ASP A 225 -26.03 -1.86 -9.28
C ASP A 225 -25.29 -0.98 -8.25
N PHE A 226 -25.06 0.29 -8.57
CA PHE A 226 -24.50 1.28 -7.65
C PHE A 226 -25.62 1.91 -6.82
N ASP A 227 -25.39 2.08 -5.52
CA ASP A 227 -26.31 2.77 -4.61
C ASP A 227 -26.39 4.27 -4.93
N TYR A 228 -25.28 4.87 -5.37
CA TYR A 228 -25.20 6.23 -5.86
C TYR A 228 -24.24 6.31 -7.05
N TYR A 229 -24.61 7.07 -8.08
CA TYR A 229 -23.76 7.23 -9.26
C TYR A 229 -23.89 8.61 -9.90
N LEU A 230 -22.78 9.34 -9.92
CA LEU A 230 -22.59 10.59 -10.63
C LEU A 230 -21.17 10.59 -11.20
N ALA A 231 -21.00 10.17 -12.46
CA ALA A 231 -19.71 10.27 -13.13
C ALA A 231 -19.89 10.61 -14.61
N GLU A 232 -18.98 11.42 -15.13
CA GLU A 232 -18.87 11.78 -16.55
C GLU A 232 -18.57 10.54 -17.39
N ASP A 233 -19.27 10.41 -18.52
CA ASP A 233 -19.00 9.34 -19.48
C ASP A 233 -17.65 9.60 -20.19
N HIS A 234 -16.92 8.53 -20.46
CA HIS A 234 -15.60 8.49 -21.09
C HIS A 234 -14.47 9.21 -20.31
N LEU A 235 -14.68 9.49 -19.02
CA LEU A 235 -13.63 10.00 -18.14
C LEU A 235 -12.77 8.84 -17.59
N HIS A 236 -11.57 8.68 -18.15
CA HIS A 236 -10.64 7.60 -17.78
C HIS A 236 -9.74 7.95 -16.60
N VAL A 237 -9.89 7.21 -15.50
CA VAL A 237 -9.05 7.36 -14.31
C VAL A 237 -8.31 6.06 -14.04
N ALA A 238 -6.98 6.11 -14.17
CA ALA A 238 -6.12 4.97 -13.90
C ALA A 238 -5.47 5.04 -12.51
N ILE A 239 -5.53 3.97 -11.74
CA ILE A 239 -4.96 3.82 -10.39
C ILE A 239 -4.14 2.54 -10.25
N HIS A 240 -3.38 2.41 -9.16
CA HIS A 240 -2.65 1.17 -8.84
C HIS A 240 -3.60 0.07 -8.36
N MET A 241 -3.50 -1.11 -8.97
CA MET A 241 -4.37 -2.25 -8.68
C MET A 241 -4.22 -2.76 -7.24
N LYS A 242 -2.98 -2.78 -6.72
CA LYS A 242 -2.67 -3.24 -5.35
C LYS A 242 -3.43 -2.41 -4.30
N ASP A 243 -3.41 -1.09 -4.47
CA ASP A 243 -4.02 -0.14 -3.54
C ASP A 243 -5.55 -0.25 -3.58
N PHE A 244 -6.12 -0.40 -4.78
CA PHE A 244 -7.54 -0.67 -4.97
C PHE A 244 -8.00 -1.95 -4.28
N LYS A 245 -7.29 -3.07 -4.53
CA LYS A 245 -7.56 -4.36 -3.88
C LYS A 245 -7.45 -4.28 -2.36
N ALA A 246 -6.48 -3.52 -1.84
CA ALA A 246 -6.31 -3.32 -0.40
C ALA A 246 -7.51 -2.62 0.25
N ALA A 247 -7.99 -1.53 -0.36
CA ALA A 247 -9.13 -0.76 0.12
C ALA A 247 -10.43 -1.58 0.09
N ILE A 248 -10.71 -2.28 -1.02
CA ILE A 248 -11.92 -3.12 -1.17
C ILE A 248 -11.94 -4.27 -0.18
N ALA A 249 -10.82 -4.97 -0.03
CA ALA A 249 -10.75 -6.11 0.87
C ALA A 249 -11.09 -5.73 2.32
N HIS A 250 -10.65 -4.56 2.78
CA HIS A 250 -11.00 -4.08 4.11
C HIS A 250 -12.46 -3.58 4.19
N ALA A 251 -12.94 -2.84 3.19
CA ALA A 251 -14.32 -2.39 3.13
C ALA A 251 -15.33 -3.57 3.16
N GLU A 252 -14.99 -4.68 2.52
CA GLU A 252 -15.77 -5.92 2.55
C GLU A 252 -15.80 -6.54 3.96
N THR A 253 -14.64 -6.69 4.62
CA THR A 253 -14.59 -7.19 6.00
C THR A 253 -15.37 -6.29 6.96
N ALA A 254 -15.31 -4.97 6.74
CA ALA A 254 -16.07 -3.98 7.51
C ALA A 254 -17.58 -3.98 7.15
N ASN A 255 -17.99 -4.67 6.08
CA ASN A 255 -19.34 -4.64 5.52
C ASN A 255 -19.87 -3.20 5.31
N ALA A 256 -18.99 -2.31 4.84
CA ALA A 256 -19.27 -0.89 4.66
C ALA A 256 -19.30 -0.53 3.17
N MET A 257 -20.27 0.30 2.78
CA MET A 257 -20.39 0.78 1.40
C MET A 257 -19.21 1.70 1.07
N ILE A 258 -18.51 1.40 -0.03
CA ILE A 258 -17.35 2.19 -0.45
C ILE A 258 -17.80 3.30 -1.39
N THR A 259 -17.37 4.53 -1.09
CA THR A 259 -17.62 5.69 -1.94
C THR A 259 -16.32 6.18 -2.57
N ALA A 260 -16.28 6.29 -3.89
CA ALA A 260 -15.16 6.85 -4.62
C ALA A 260 -15.49 8.27 -5.05
N ARG A 261 -14.54 9.19 -4.87
CA ARG A 261 -14.66 10.60 -5.29
C ARG A 261 -13.43 11.02 -6.10
N PHE A 262 -13.67 11.71 -7.20
CA PHE A 262 -12.60 12.15 -8.09
C PHE A 262 -13.07 13.34 -8.95
N THR A 263 -12.13 13.92 -9.70
CA THR A 263 -12.39 15.08 -10.57
C THR A 263 -12.01 14.77 -11.99
N ARG A 264 -10.71 14.79 -12.29
CA ARG A 264 -10.16 14.53 -13.61
C ARG A 264 -8.90 13.68 -13.49
N PRO A 265 -8.39 13.11 -14.60
CA PRO A 265 -7.18 12.31 -14.56
C PRO A 265 -6.01 13.17 -14.04
N CYS A 266 -5.02 12.52 -13.42
CA CYS A 266 -3.89 13.16 -12.75
C CYS A 266 -4.26 14.01 -11.50
N ARG A 267 -5.52 13.99 -11.05
CA ARG A 267 -5.92 14.47 -9.71
C ARG A 267 -6.18 13.29 -8.78
N PRO A 268 -5.94 13.42 -7.47
CA PRO A 268 -6.16 12.31 -6.55
C PRO A 268 -7.60 11.80 -6.62
N LEU A 269 -7.76 10.49 -6.47
CA LEU A 269 -9.03 9.82 -6.22
C LEU A 269 -9.07 9.43 -4.75
N GLN A 270 -10.21 9.60 -4.09
CA GLN A 270 -10.39 9.18 -2.71
C GLN A 270 -11.46 8.08 -2.63
N PHE A 271 -11.10 6.94 -2.05
CA PHE A 271 -12.07 6.00 -1.51
C PHE A 271 -12.32 6.31 -0.04
N ALA A 272 -13.59 6.34 0.36
CA ALA A 272 -13.97 6.56 1.75
C ALA A 272 -15.16 5.70 2.14
N TYR A 273 -15.17 5.26 3.39
CA TYR A 273 -16.27 4.56 4.03
C TYR A 273 -16.14 4.67 5.55
N ASP A 274 -17.28 4.57 6.23
CA ASP A 274 -17.40 4.68 7.68
C ASP A 274 -18.19 3.49 8.24
N PHE A 275 -17.80 3.05 9.43
CA PHE A 275 -18.49 1.98 10.15
C PHE A 275 -18.09 2.03 11.62
N GLU A 276 -19.07 1.90 12.52
CA GLU A 276 -18.83 1.66 13.96
C GLU A 276 -17.79 2.58 14.63
N GLY A 277 -17.84 3.88 14.36
CA GLY A 277 -16.91 4.87 14.93
C GLY A 277 -15.55 4.94 14.25
N ILE A 278 -15.38 4.24 13.13
CA ILE A 278 -14.18 4.26 12.29
C ILE A 278 -14.49 4.94 10.96
N LYS A 279 -13.70 5.95 10.61
CA LYS A 279 -13.68 6.57 9.28
C LYS A 279 -12.43 6.13 8.53
N SER A 280 -12.63 5.59 7.33
CA SER A 280 -11.54 5.07 6.50
C SER A 280 -11.38 5.93 5.26
N GLU A 281 -10.15 6.32 4.94
CA GLU A 281 -9.84 7.18 3.79
C GLU A 281 -8.60 6.66 3.05
N PHE A 282 -8.74 6.44 1.74
CA PHE A 282 -7.65 6.04 0.85
C PHE A 282 -7.55 7.05 -0.29
N THR A 283 -6.53 7.90 -0.26
CA THR A 283 -6.27 8.91 -1.28
C THR A 283 -5.16 8.44 -2.20
N LEU A 284 -5.51 8.14 -3.44
CA LEU A 284 -4.63 7.53 -4.44
C LEU A 284 -4.34 8.52 -5.57
N MET A 285 -3.09 8.58 -6.00
CA MET A 285 -2.72 9.29 -7.21
C MET A 285 -3.26 8.58 -8.44
N THR A 286 -3.84 9.36 -9.36
CA THR A 286 -4.37 8.84 -10.61
C THR A 286 -3.46 9.19 -11.78
N ARG A 287 -3.59 8.44 -12.87
CA ARG A 287 -2.94 8.71 -14.16
C ARG A 287 -4.02 8.78 -15.25
N GLY A 288 -3.72 9.48 -16.32
CA GLY A 288 -4.53 9.52 -17.53
C GLY A 288 -4.19 10.75 -18.37
N GLU A 289 -4.71 10.80 -19.58
CA GLU A 289 -4.53 11.95 -20.45
C GLU A 289 -5.56 13.02 -20.08
N ALA A 290 -5.11 14.10 -19.43
CA ALA A 290 -5.96 15.27 -19.25
C ALA A 290 -6.23 15.88 -20.63
N SER A 291 -7.51 16.14 -20.94
CA SER A 291 -7.86 16.92 -22.13
C SER A 291 -7.06 18.22 -22.13
N ARG A 292 -6.40 18.52 -23.26
CA ARG A 292 -5.51 19.68 -23.42
C ARG A 292 -6.22 21.04 -23.26
N ASP A 293 -7.54 21.04 -23.13
CA ASP A 293 -8.37 22.24 -23.08
C ASP A 293 -8.53 22.84 -21.67
N GLU A 294 -8.04 22.17 -20.62
CA GLU A 294 -8.04 22.72 -19.26
C GLU A 294 -6.64 22.72 -18.65
N ALA A 295 -5.84 23.68 -19.13
CA ALA A 295 -4.69 24.17 -18.37
C ALA A 295 -5.16 24.57 -16.95
N PRO A 296 -4.39 24.27 -15.90
CA PRO A 296 -4.74 24.72 -14.56
C PRO A 296 -4.72 26.25 -14.52
N ASP A 297 -5.74 26.85 -13.89
CA ASP A 297 -5.70 28.21 -13.34
C ASP A 297 -4.55 28.26 -12.30
N SER A 298 -3.34 28.43 -12.81
CA SER A 298 -2.17 28.78 -12.05
C SER A 298 -1.97 30.25 -12.28
N SER A 299 -2.28 31.05 -11.26
CA SER A 299 -1.85 32.43 -11.13
C SER A 299 -0.33 32.49 -10.99
N ARG A 300 0.39 32.12 -12.04
CA ARG A 300 1.83 32.22 -12.13
C ARG A 300 2.13 33.01 -13.39
N ALA A 301 2.40 34.30 -13.17
CA ALA A 301 2.89 35.21 -14.18
C ALA A 301 3.95 34.51 -15.04
N ALA A 302 3.75 34.57 -16.36
CA ALA A 302 4.68 34.02 -17.33
C ALA A 302 6.10 34.54 -17.01
N PRO A 303 7.14 33.69 -17.04
CA PRO A 303 8.50 34.19 -16.95
C PRO A 303 8.74 35.09 -18.16
N ALA A 304 8.99 36.38 -17.89
CA ALA A 304 9.42 37.33 -18.89
C ALA A 304 10.59 36.72 -19.67
N GLN A 305 10.43 36.62 -20.99
CA GLN A 305 11.53 36.26 -21.87
C GLN A 305 12.65 37.28 -21.65
N LEU A 306 13.71 36.85 -20.96
CA LEU A 306 14.95 37.59 -20.89
C LEU A 306 15.53 37.65 -22.30
N SER A 307 15.31 38.80 -22.94
CA SER A 307 15.92 39.17 -24.21
C SER A 307 17.43 38.97 -24.10
N ALA A 308 17.95 38.06 -24.91
CA ALA A 308 19.39 37.90 -25.10
C ALA A 308 19.95 39.20 -25.67
N ARG A 309 20.81 39.80 -24.84
CA ARG A 309 21.69 40.93 -25.05
C ARG A 309 22.24 41.02 -26.49
N GLN A 310 22.01 42.19 -27.09
CA GLN A 310 22.54 42.67 -28.35
C GLN A 310 24.08 42.56 -28.40
N THR A 311 24.61 41.99 -29.48
CA THR A 311 26.02 42.12 -29.86
C THR A 311 26.17 43.29 -30.86
N PRO A 312 27.19 44.16 -30.70
CA PRO A 312 27.37 45.31 -31.59
C PRO A 312 27.95 44.91 -32.96
N ALA A 313 27.53 45.65 -33.97
CA ALA A 313 27.88 45.51 -35.39
C ALA A 313 29.38 45.69 -35.67
N PRO A 314 29.96 44.99 -36.67
CA PRO A 314 31.26 45.34 -37.20
C PRO A 314 31.16 46.40 -38.31
N VAL A 315 32.07 47.36 -38.21
CA VAL A 315 32.29 48.51 -39.08
C VAL A 315 32.80 48.08 -40.46
N GLN A 316 32.26 48.68 -41.52
CA GLN A 316 32.75 48.51 -42.89
C GLN A 316 34.02 49.31 -43.15
N ILE A 317 35.06 48.65 -43.66
CA ILE A 317 36.18 49.29 -44.35
C ILE A 317 36.32 48.67 -45.74
N SER A 318 36.25 49.54 -46.72
CA SER A 318 36.27 49.28 -48.17
C SER A 318 37.70 49.12 -48.67
N GLN A 319 37.98 48.06 -49.45
CA GLN A 319 39.10 48.06 -50.40
C GLN A 319 38.80 47.22 -51.65
N ARG A 320 39.36 47.70 -52.75
CA ARG A 320 38.98 47.54 -54.16
C ARG A 320 39.70 46.34 -54.81
N SER A 321 38.98 45.70 -55.75
CA SER A 321 39.42 45.27 -57.09
C SER A 321 39.89 43.82 -57.38
N ARG A 322 39.37 43.35 -58.54
CA ARG A 322 39.85 42.35 -59.53
C ARG A 322 39.38 40.88 -59.45
N SER A 323 38.43 40.58 -60.34
CA SER A 323 38.31 39.42 -61.26
C SER A 323 39.01 38.08 -60.96
N SER A 324 38.24 36.98 -60.91
CA SER A 324 38.31 35.84 -61.85
C SER A 324 37.47 34.61 -61.38
N GLU A 325 36.59 34.15 -62.27
CA GLU A 325 36.31 32.74 -62.65
C GLU A 325 35.80 31.66 -61.65
N THR A 326 34.58 31.19 -61.97
CA THR A 326 34.06 29.80 -62.04
C THR A 326 34.25 28.81 -60.87
N ARG A 327 33.13 28.41 -60.24
CA ARG A 327 32.45 27.11 -60.44
C ARG A 327 31.25 26.94 -59.48
N GLN A 328 30.10 26.57 -60.05
CA GLN A 328 28.84 26.21 -59.38
C GLN A 328 28.83 24.74 -58.97
N MET A 329 28.19 24.41 -57.83
CA MET A 329 27.56 23.10 -57.54
C MET A 329 26.37 23.31 -56.56
N PRO A 330 25.15 22.79 -56.85
CA PRO A 330 23.96 22.83 -55.96
C PRO A 330 23.71 21.50 -55.18
N PRO A 331 22.73 21.47 -54.23
CA PRO A 331 22.63 20.43 -53.19
C PRO A 331 21.79 19.18 -53.59
N PRO A 332 21.89 18.05 -52.85
CA PRO A 332 21.22 16.79 -53.20
C PRO A 332 19.74 16.71 -52.79
N ARG A 333 18.96 15.97 -53.59
CA ARG A 333 17.53 15.66 -53.39
C ARG A 333 17.28 14.20 -52.99
N SER A 334 16.18 14.04 -52.26
CA SER A 334 15.46 12.86 -51.75
C SER A 334 15.20 11.71 -52.75
N ARG A 335 15.12 10.47 -52.24
CA ARG A 335 14.63 9.28 -52.96
C ARG A 335 13.34 8.73 -52.34
N SER A 336 12.36 8.42 -53.19
CA SER A 336 11.17 7.60 -52.91
C SER A 336 11.20 6.34 -53.79
N ILE A 337 10.71 5.20 -53.30
CA ILE A 337 10.56 3.96 -54.07
C ILE A 337 9.08 3.55 -54.07
N ARG A 338 8.56 3.20 -55.25
CA ARG A 338 7.23 2.59 -55.50
C ARG A 338 7.40 1.31 -56.34
N PRO A 339 6.37 0.43 -56.38
CA PRO A 339 6.49 -1.00 -56.66
C PRO A 339 6.26 -1.40 -58.13
N LEU A 340 6.59 -2.65 -58.47
CA LEU A 340 6.35 -3.26 -59.78
C LEU A 340 5.46 -4.50 -59.66
N THR A 341 4.40 -4.50 -60.47
CA THR A 341 3.47 -5.58 -60.80
C THR A 341 4.00 -6.45 -61.94
N GLY A 342 3.58 -7.73 -61.97
CA GLY A 342 3.69 -8.62 -63.13
C GLY A 342 2.57 -9.68 -63.12
N THR A 343 1.76 -9.68 -64.17
CA THR A 343 0.53 -10.46 -64.45
C THR A 343 0.79 -11.81 -65.12
N SER A 344 -0.08 -12.84 -64.97
CA SER A 344 -0.84 -13.47 -66.10
C SER A 344 -1.78 -14.65 -65.70
N THR A 345 -3.09 -14.44 -65.91
CA THR A 345 -4.10 -15.28 -66.65
C THR A 345 -4.43 -16.77 -66.34
N ARG A 346 -5.72 -17.00 -66.01
CA ARG A 346 -6.77 -17.78 -66.76
C ARG A 346 -7.39 -19.05 -66.11
N ALA A 347 -8.72 -18.92 -65.85
CA ALA A 347 -9.88 -19.85 -65.92
C ALA A 347 -9.67 -21.39 -65.84
N SER A 348 -10.48 -22.20 -65.14
CA SER A 348 -11.89 -22.54 -65.47
C SER A 348 -12.54 -23.42 -64.36
N GLN A 349 -13.86 -23.65 -64.48
CA GLN A 349 -14.84 -24.14 -63.51
C GLN A 349 -14.92 -25.68 -63.29
N SER A 350 -15.51 -26.03 -62.13
CA SER A 350 -16.52 -27.09 -61.84
C SER A 350 -16.15 -28.55 -61.49
N ASN A 351 -16.89 -29.02 -60.46
CA ASN A 351 -17.38 -30.36 -60.09
C ASN A 351 -16.55 -31.35 -59.22
N ALA A 352 -17.09 -31.53 -58.01
CA ALA A 352 -17.54 -32.77 -57.35
C ALA A 352 -16.57 -33.92 -56.98
N GLU A 353 -16.58 -34.19 -55.66
CA GLU A 353 -16.62 -35.48 -54.96
C GLU A 353 -15.37 -36.36 -54.77
N THR A 354 -15.11 -36.60 -53.47
CA THR A 354 -14.49 -37.77 -52.81
C THR A 354 -13.01 -38.09 -53.05
N GLN A 355 -12.17 -37.92 -52.01
CA GLN A 355 -11.37 -39.00 -51.40
C GLN A 355 -10.51 -38.49 -50.22
N ARG A 356 -10.24 -39.42 -49.28
CA ARG A 356 -9.66 -39.30 -47.93
C ARG A 356 -8.30 -38.56 -47.83
N PRO A 357 -7.98 -37.96 -46.67
CA PRO A 357 -6.60 -37.62 -46.30
C PRO A 357 -5.83 -38.85 -45.75
N PRO A 358 -4.48 -38.90 -45.90
CA PRO A 358 -3.60 -39.94 -45.34
C PRO A 358 -3.34 -39.74 -43.82
N PRO A 359 -2.86 -40.78 -43.11
CA PRO A 359 -2.95 -40.86 -41.65
C PRO A 359 -1.85 -40.13 -40.88
N SER A 360 -2.21 -39.91 -39.62
CA SER A 360 -1.57 -39.36 -38.42
C SER A 360 -0.07 -39.57 -38.21
N ILE A 361 0.59 -38.50 -37.76
CA ILE A 361 1.79 -38.54 -36.92
C ILE A 361 1.31 -38.69 -35.47
N GLU A 362 1.70 -39.78 -34.82
CA GLU A 362 1.45 -40.06 -33.40
C GLU A 362 2.21 -39.03 -32.53
N PHE A 363 1.48 -38.24 -31.76
CA PHE A 363 2.04 -37.56 -30.61
C PHE A 363 1.93 -38.51 -29.42
N ASP A 364 3.08 -38.94 -28.95
CA ASP A 364 3.27 -39.72 -27.73
C ASP A 364 2.59 -39.00 -26.55
N SER A 365 1.60 -39.66 -25.96
CA SER A 365 0.77 -39.13 -24.87
C SER A 365 1.62 -38.88 -23.63
N LEU A 366 1.76 -37.61 -23.25
CA LEU A 366 2.26 -37.16 -21.94
C LEU A 366 1.23 -37.35 -20.81
N PHE A 367 0.34 -38.35 -20.92
CA PHE A 367 -0.61 -38.72 -19.89
C PHE A 367 -0.22 -40.07 -19.29
N VAL A 368 -0.08 -40.09 -17.98
CA VAL A 368 0.16 -41.29 -17.18
C VAL A 368 -1.02 -42.27 -17.40
N PRO A 369 -0.77 -43.56 -17.72
CA PRO A 369 -1.82 -44.57 -17.80
C PRO A 369 -2.59 -44.64 -16.48
N ALA A 370 -3.92 -44.67 -16.56
CA ALA A 370 -4.85 -44.64 -15.44
C ALA A 370 -4.91 -45.97 -14.65
N ASP A 371 -3.77 -46.59 -14.35
CA ASP A 371 -3.72 -47.88 -13.66
C ASP A 371 -2.57 -48.01 -12.64
N ASP A 372 -2.12 -46.89 -12.06
CA ASP A 372 -1.14 -46.89 -10.96
C ASP A 372 -1.62 -46.10 -9.72
N ASP A 373 -2.86 -46.36 -9.32
CA ASP A 373 -3.50 -45.75 -8.16
C ASP A 373 -3.29 -46.57 -6.87
N ARG A 374 -2.29 -47.46 -6.82
CA ARG A 374 -2.07 -48.38 -5.68
C ARG A 374 -1.04 -47.91 -4.65
N GLN A 375 -0.57 -46.66 -4.72
CA GLN A 375 0.43 -46.15 -3.78
C GLN A 375 -0.17 -45.41 -2.57
N TRP A 376 -1.49 -45.45 -2.38
CA TRP A 376 -2.18 -44.84 -1.24
C TRP A 376 -3.24 -45.77 -0.62
N ASP A 377 -2.90 -47.04 -0.43
CA ASP A 377 -3.72 -47.91 0.42
C ASP A 377 -3.69 -47.41 1.87
N VAL A 378 -4.90 -47.20 2.39
CA VAL A 378 -5.20 -46.77 3.76
C VAL A 378 -4.71 -47.86 4.72
N PRO A 379 -3.89 -47.55 5.75
CA PRO A 379 -3.48 -48.56 6.72
C PRO A 379 -4.70 -49.21 7.39
N ASN A 380 -4.76 -50.54 7.32
CA ASN A 380 -5.80 -51.36 7.93
C ASN A 380 -5.64 -51.32 9.46
N GLU A 381 -6.64 -50.81 10.18
CA GLU A 381 -6.58 -50.51 11.63
C GLU A 381 -6.71 -51.73 12.57
N GLU A 382 -6.42 -52.96 12.14
CA GLU A 382 -6.74 -54.16 12.95
C GLU A 382 -5.57 -55.09 13.32
N ASP A 383 -4.31 -54.79 12.99
CA ASP A 383 -3.20 -55.57 13.55
C ASP A 383 -1.87 -54.82 13.42
N GLU A 384 -1.42 -54.15 14.49
CA GLU A 384 -0.02 -54.09 14.90
C GLU A 384 0.12 -53.38 16.26
N GLY A 385 0.84 -54.03 17.19
CA GLY A 385 0.99 -53.65 18.60
C GLY A 385 1.72 -52.33 18.84
N PRO A 386 1.88 -51.94 20.13
CA PRO A 386 2.13 -50.55 20.48
C PRO A 386 3.54 -50.12 20.09
N VAL A 387 3.62 -49.24 19.09
CA VAL A 387 4.76 -48.37 18.87
C VAL A 387 4.46 -47.05 19.59
N GLU A 388 4.92 -46.97 20.84
CA GLU A 388 4.99 -45.73 21.61
C GLU A 388 6.01 -44.79 20.95
N ASP A 389 5.54 -43.87 20.11
CA ASP A 389 6.26 -42.62 19.80
C ASP A 389 5.55 -41.47 20.55
N GLU A 390 5.53 -41.60 21.88
CA GLU A 390 5.11 -40.56 22.80
C GLU A 390 6.27 -39.57 22.97
N LEU A 391 6.24 -38.47 22.21
CA LEU A 391 7.19 -37.36 22.37
C LEU A 391 6.85 -36.57 23.66
N GLY A 392 7.22 -37.14 24.80
CA GLY A 392 7.20 -36.50 26.11
C GLY A 392 8.38 -35.53 26.26
N TRP A 393 8.09 -34.25 26.48
CA TRP A 393 9.07 -33.29 26.96
C TRP A 393 9.21 -33.46 28.47
N ASP A 394 10.12 -34.32 28.91
CA ASP A 394 10.48 -34.40 30.33
C ASP A 394 11.54 -33.33 30.67
N ALA A 395 11.19 -32.52 31.66
CA ALA A 395 12.02 -31.51 32.27
C ALA A 395 12.35 -31.93 33.71
N THR A 396 13.29 -32.86 33.89
CA THR A 396 14.00 -33.06 35.17
C THR A 396 15.37 -33.69 34.93
N GLY A 397 16.43 -33.04 35.43
CA GLY A 397 17.83 -33.42 35.20
C GLY A 397 18.36 -34.54 36.09
N ASP A 398 19.47 -35.17 35.69
CA ASP A 398 20.84 -34.82 36.16
C ASP A 398 21.90 -35.80 35.59
N GLN A 399 23.13 -35.30 35.37
CA GLN A 399 24.44 -35.97 35.25
C GLN A 399 24.66 -37.12 34.22
N ALA A 400 25.72 -37.21 33.40
CA ALA A 400 27.03 -36.55 33.38
C ALA A 400 27.77 -36.78 32.03
N SER A 401 28.62 -35.81 31.69
CA SER A 401 29.93 -35.87 31.00
C SER A 401 30.03 -36.35 29.54
N MET A 402 30.45 -35.44 28.64
CA MET A 402 31.82 -35.41 28.07
C MET A 402 31.99 -34.31 26.99
N GLY A 403 32.78 -33.26 27.31
CA GLY A 403 33.61 -32.47 26.36
C GLY A 403 33.04 -31.19 25.73
N PRO A 404 33.90 -30.27 25.26
CA PRO A 404 34.81 -29.42 26.03
C PRO A 404 34.33 -27.95 26.08
N GLY A 405 34.35 -27.35 27.27
CA GLY A 405 33.85 -26.01 27.55
C GLY A 405 34.73 -24.87 27.01
N LEU A 406 34.07 -23.88 26.39
CA LEU A 406 34.61 -22.54 26.21
C LEU A 406 34.13 -21.68 27.39
N ARG A 407 35.08 -21.09 28.11
CA ARG A 407 34.83 -20.24 29.29
C ARG A 407 34.48 -18.83 28.83
N ASP A 408 33.35 -18.30 29.26
CA ASP A 408 33.07 -16.87 29.23
C ASP A 408 33.96 -16.15 30.24
N ILE A 409 34.69 -15.16 29.74
CA ILE A 409 35.52 -14.24 30.53
C ILE A 409 34.70 -12.96 30.68
N GLU A 410 34.14 -12.72 31.85
CA GLU A 410 33.67 -11.39 32.25
C GLU A 410 34.86 -10.43 32.41
N PRO A 411 34.86 -9.24 31.79
CA PRO A 411 35.77 -8.19 32.17
C PRO A 411 35.19 -7.41 33.36
N LYS A 412 35.90 -7.48 34.51
CA LYS A 412 35.77 -6.49 35.59
C LYS A 412 36.19 -5.11 35.07
N MET A 413 35.26 -4.16 35.04
CA MET A 413 35.61 -2.74 34.93
C MET A 413 35.88 -2.16 36.32
N ALA A 414 37.05 -1.53 36.43
CA ALA A 414 37.52 -0.81 37.59
C ALA A 414 36.91 0.60 37.62
N ASP A 415 36.66 1.08 38.84
CA ASP A 415 36.35 2.47 39.18
C ASP A 415 37.33 3.43 38.49
N THR A 416 36.83 4.23 37.55
CA THR A 416 37.47 5.48 37.13
C THR A 416 36.41 6.53 36.81
N SER A 417 36.68 7.71 37.35
CA SER A 417 35.86 8.92 37.43
C SER A 417 35.49 9.55 36.08
N ALA A 418 34.25 10.02 36.01
CA ALA A 418 33.77 11.24 35.36
C ALA A 418 34.38 11.63 33.99
N GLU A 419 33.58 11.48 32.93
CA GLU A 419 33.37 12.51 31.92
C GLU A 419 32.01 12.24 31.24
N GLU A 420 31.11 13.24 31.30
CA GLU A 420 29.78 13.22 30.67
C GLU A 420 29.93 13.24 29.15
N GLU A 421 30.02 12.07 28.53
CA GLU A 421 29.82 11.95 27.09
C GLU A 421 28.31 11.89 26.83
N MET A 422 27.75 13.02 26.38
CA MET A 422 26.38 13.11 25.82
C MET A 422 26.25 12.18 24.61
N GLY A 423 26.05 10.89 24.87
CA GLY A 423 25.54 9.95 23.88
C GLY A 423 24.08 10.29 23.63
N ILE A 424 23.74 10.68 22.41
CA ILE A 424 22.33 10.80 21.99
C ILE A 424 21.75 9.39 22.07
N PRO A 425 20.79 9.11 22.98
CA PRO A 425 20.21 7.78 23.07
C PRO A 425 19.42 7.48 21.79
N PRO A 426 19.31 6.20 21.39
CA PRO A 426 18.66 5.78 20.14
C PRO A 426 17.18 6.17 20.03
N THR A 427 16.54 6.60 21.12
CA THR A 427 15.17 7.14 21.12
C THR A 427 15.17 8.54 21.73
N GLN A 428 15.02 9.57 20.91
CA GLN A 428 15.00 10.96 21.35
C GLN A 428 13.64 11.31 21.97
N ARG A 429 13.62 11.93 23.15
CA ARG A 429 12.38 12.36 23.80
C ARG A 429 11.82 13.60 23.10
N MET A 430 10.51 13.66 22.85
CA MET A 430 9.86 14.80 22.18
C MET A 430 10.02 16.13 22.94
N SER A 431 10.04 16.08 24.27
CA SER A 431 10.31 17.25 25.12
C SER A 431 11.70 17.87 24.89
N GLN A 432 12.65 17.13 24.32
CA GLN A 432 14.00 17.60 23.97
C GLN A 432 14.06 18.25 22.58
N LEU A 433 13.06 18.06 21.71
CA LEU A 433 13.03 18.62 20.36
C LEU A 433 12.47 20.06 20.32
N HIS A 434 11.62 20.43 21.27
CA HIS A 434 10.99 21.75 21.32
C HIS A 434 11.89 22.90 21.84
N GLY A 435 13.15 22.63 22.17
CA GLY A 435 14.11 23.63 22.68
C GLY A 435 15.36 23.82 21.83
N LEU A 436 15.53 23.04 20.77
CA LEU A 436 16.62 23.18 19.81
C LEU A 436 16.12 24.11 18.72
N GLY A 437 16.50 25.40 18.77
CA GLY A 437 16.14 26.44 17.80
C GLY A 437 16.67 26.22 16.37
N LEU A 438 16.53 25.01 15.85
CA LEU A 438 16.78 24.58 14.49
C LEU A 438 15.47 24.54 13.67
N PHE A 439 14.31 24.70 14.31
CA PHE A 439 13.00 24.63 13.66
C PHE A 439 12.03 25.64 14.28
N ASP A 440 12.22 26.90 13.91
CA ASP A 440 11.16 27.92 13.89
C ASP A 440 10.81 28.21 12.42
#